data_AF-A0AA88R4V2-F1
#
_entry.id   AF-A0AA88R4V2-F1
#
_cell.length_a   1.000
_cell.length_b   1.000
_cell.length_c   1.000
_cell.angle_alpha   90.00
_cell.angle_beta   90.00
_cell.angle_gamma   90.00
#
_symmetry.space_group_name_H-M   'P 1'
#
loop_
_entity.id
_entity.type
_entity.pdbx_description
1 polymer ?
#
loop_
_entity_poly.entity_id
_entity_poly.type
_entity_poly.pdbx_seq_one_letter_code
_entity_poly.pdbx_strand_id
1 'polypeptide(L)'
;MEHGHGMAGALVSGSVTTNGEDVPAENPSAPQNVHMDGADWVELFVREMMSASNMDDARTRASRALEFLEKSICSRASAEAAQGLQQENIMLKEQLQALIQENTLLKRAVSIQHERQKEFEDKSQELHNLKQMVSQYQEQLRTLEINNYSLTVHLKQAQQSNSIPGRFHPD
;
A
#
# COMPACT_ATOMS: atom_id res chain seq x y z
N MET A 1 -32.64 -5.95 22.39
CA MET A 1 -33.08 -4.54 22.54
C MET A 1 -31.94 -3.67 22.05
N GLU A 2 -32.02 -3.18 20.83
CA GLU A 2 -31.32 -1.97 20.38
C GLU A 2 -32.14 -1.40 19.22
N HIS A 3 -32.63 -0.17 19.41
CA HIS A 3 -33.43 0.57 18.45
C HIS A 3 -32.51 1.49 17.65
N GLY A 4 -32.40 1.24 16.34
CA GLY A 4 -31.82 2.17 15.38
C GLY A 4 -32.91 2.78 14.52
N HIS A 5 -33.32 4.00 14.84
CA HIS A 5 -34.25 4.84 14.07
C HIS A 5 -33.68 5.16 12.67
N GLY A 6 -34.35 4.70 11.62
CA GLY A 6 -34.19 5.22 10.27
C GLY A 6 -35.26 6.26 9.98
N MET A 7 -34.89 7.54 10.00
CA MET A 7 -35.72 8.67 9.58
C MET A 7 -34.93 9.45 8.53
N ALA A 8 -35.14 9.13 7.26
CA ALA A 8 -34.65 9.91 6.13
C ALA A 8 -35.71 10.95 5.76
N GLY A 9 -35.46 12.19 6.14
CA GLY A 9 -36.22 13.37 5.72
C GLY A 9 -35.75 13.87 4.36
N ALA A 10 -36.74 14.01 3.46
CA ALA A 10 -36.97 15.05 2.45
C ALA A 10 -35.79 15.90 1.94
N LEU A 11 -35.68 16.07 0.61
CA LEU A 11 -36.36 17.15 -0.13
C LEU A 11 -36.00 17.05 -1.62
N VAL A 12 -37.01 16.82 -2.45
CA VAL A 12 -36.96 17.08 -3.90
C VAL A 12 -37.51 18.49 -4.11
N SER A 13 -36.80 19.33 -4.86
CA SER A 13 -37.36 20.53 -5.48
C SER A 13 -36.66 20.74 -6.80
N GLY A 14 -37.34 20.31 -7.86
CA GLY A 14 -37.05 20.74 -9.22
C GLY A 14 -37.53 22.17 -9.39
N SER A 15 -36.67 23.02 -9.96
CA SER A 15 -37.05 24.34 -10.45
C SER A 15 -37.08 24.30 -11.98
N VAL A 16 -38.20 24.81 -12.50
CA VAL A 16 -38.55 24.95 -13.91
C VAL A 16 -37.90 26.21 -14.50
N THR A 17 -37.58 26.07 -15.79
CA THR A 17 -37.12 27.05 -16.80
C THR A 17 -37.80 28.43 -16.77
N THR A 18 -37.09 29.51 -17.13
CA THR A 18 -37.27 30.25 -18.41
C THR A 18 -36.43 31.54 -18.48
N ASN A 19 -35.68 31.67 -19.57
CA ASN A 19 -35.27 32.84 -20.37
C ASN A 19 -34.89 34.16 -19.66
N GLY A 20 -33.60 34.49 -19.75
CA GLY A 20 -33.08 35.86 -19.76
C GLY A 20 -32.03 35.96 -20.87
N GLU A 21 -32.28 36.85 -21.82
CA GLU A 21 -31.50 37.14 -23.01
C GLU A 21 -30.07 37.60 -22.63
N ASP A 22 -29.07 36.76 -22.89
CA ASP A 22 -27.67 37.09 -22.63
C ASP A 22 -27.08 37.72 -23.90
N VAL A 23 -26.99 39.04 -23.89
CA VAL A 23 -26.23 39.84 -24.85
C VAL A 23 -24.78 39.35 -24.81
N PRO A 24 -24.14 38.97 -25.93
CA PRO A 24 -22.71 38.69 -25.91
C PRO A 24 -22.00 40.03 -25.74
N ALA A 25 -21.65 40.35 -24.49
CA ALA A 25 -20.64 41.34 -24.21
C ALA A 25 -19.33 40.85 -24.84
N GLU A 26 -18.96 41.43 -25.98
CA GLU A 26 -17.63 41.32 -26.54
C GLU A 26 -16.62 41.70 -25.46
N ASN A 27 -15.97 40.70 -24.89
CA ASN A 27 -14.88 40.88 -23.96
C ASN A 27 -13.71 41.52 -24.75
N PRO A 28 -13.26 42.74 -24.41
CA PRO A 28 -12.19 43.38 -25.13
C PRO A 28 -10.87 42.68 -24.79
N SER A 29 -10.31 42.01 -25.80
CA SER A 29 -8.91 41.62 -25.92
C SER A 29 -8.30 40.93 -24.69
N ALA A 30 -8.42 39.60 -24.63
CA ALA A 30 -7.38 38.81 -23.97
C ALA A 30 -6.03 39.21 -24.59
N PRO A 31 -4.98 39.54 -23.82
CA PRO A 31 -3.68 39.78 -24.39
C PRO A 31 -3.26 38.49 -25.08
N GLN A 32 -3.23 38.51 -26.41
CA GLN A 32 -2.49 37.52 -27.18
C GLN A 32 -1.07 37.59 -26.65
N ASN A 33 -0.70 36.65 -25.77
CA ASN A 33 0.69 36.38 -25.45
C ASN A 33 1.30 35.77 -26.71
N VAL A 34 1.61 36.64 -27.68
CA VAL A 34 2.42 36.30 -28.82
C VAL A 34 3.74 35.82 -28.22
N HIS A 35 4.06 34.54 -28.41
CA HIS A 35 5.33 33.98 -27.96
C HIS A 35 6.44 34.58 -28.83
N MET A 36 6.85 35.78 -28.45
CA MET A 36 7.78 36.60 -29.18
C MET A 36 9.17 36.38 -28.59
N ASP A 37 10.13 36.01 -29.43
CA ASP A 37 11.48 35.72 -28.97
C ASP A 37 12.29 37.01 -28.70
N GLY A 38 13.49 36.87 -28.17
CA GLY A 38 14.33 38.03 -27.84
C GLY A 38 14.68 38.90 -29.06
N ALA A 39 14.87 38.30 -30.24
CA ALA A 39 15.17 39.02 -31.47
C ALA A 39 13.93 39.76 -32.00
N ASP A 40 12.75 39.14 -31.93
CA ASP A 40 11.48 39.77 -32.32
C ASP A 40 11.17 41.00 -31.45
N TRP A 41 11.46 40.93 -30.14
CA TRP A 41 11.33 42.06 -29.22
C TRP A 41 12.28 43.20 -29.56
N VAL A 42 13.52 42.90 -29.93
CA VAL A 42 14.51 43.90 -30.35
C VAL A 42 14.06 44.57 -31.66
N GLU A 43 13.58 43.81 -32.64
CA GLU A 43 13.09 44.36 -33.90
C GLU A 43 11.86 45.26 -33.69
N LEU A 44 10.90 44.80 -32.87
CA LEU A 44 9.73 45.61 -32.52
C LEU A 44 10.13 46.91 -31.81
N PHE A 45 11.06 46.84 -30.87
CA PHE A 45 11.53 48.00 -30.12
C PHE A 45 12.23 49.02 -31.01
N VAL A 46 13.15 48.58 -31.88
CA VAL A 46 13.86 49.45 -32.83
C VAL A 46 12.88 50.09 -33.82
N ARG A 47 11.91 49.32 -34.33
CA ARG A 47 10.86 49.82 -35.23
C ARG A 47 10.00 50.90 -34.59
N GLU A 48 9.55 50.69 -33.36
CA GLU A 48 8.75 51.67 -32.61
C GLU A 48 9.54 52.98 -32.39
N MET A 49 10.81 52.88 -32.02
CA MET A 49 11.67 54.04 -31.80
C MET A 49 11.99 54.82 -33.08
N MET A 50 12.21 54.12 -34.20
CA MET A 50 12.43 54.74 -35.52
C MET A 50 11.18 55.46 -36.06
N SER A 51 10.00 55.08 -35.59
CA SER A 51 8.72 55.70 -35.96
C SER A 51 8.35 56.92 -35.10
N ALA A 52 9.12 57.21 -34.06
CA ALA A 52 8.82 58.28 -33.12
C ALA A 52 9.00 59.66 -33.77
N SER A 53 8.05 60.57 -33.51
CA SER A 53 8.07 61.92 -34.10
C SER A 53 9.03 62.88 -33.40
N ASN A 54 9.33 62.61 -32.12
CA ASN A 54 10.28 63.36 -31.30
C ASN A 54 10.73 62.51 -30.11
N MET A 55 11.65 63.05 -29.31
CA MET A 55 12.24 62.34 -28.17
C MET A 55 11.23 62.00 -27.05
N ASP A 56 10.18 62.80 -26.88
CA ASP A 56 9.16 62.55 -25.84
C ASP A 56 8.22 61.41 -26.23
N ASP A 57 7.81 61.39 -27.51
CA ASP A 57 7.08 60.25 -28.12
C ASP A 57 7.92 58.96 -28.05
N ALA A 58 9.22 59.04 -28.37
CA ALA A 58 10.14 57.92 -28.26
C ALA A 58 10.23 57.37 -26.81
N ARG A 59 10.29 58.24 -25.79
CA ARG A 59 10.27 57.82 -24.38
C ARG A 59 8.96 57.14 -24.00
N THR A 60 7.83 57.70 -24.43
CA THR A 60 6.51 57.13 -24.16
C THR A 60 6.37 55.73 -24.77
N ARG A 61 6.83 55.57 -26.02
CA ARG A 61 6.86 54.27 -26.72
C ARG A 61 7.79 53.27 -26.04
N ALA A 62 9.00 53.69 -25.66
CA ALA A 62 9.95 52.86 -24.95
C ALA A 62 9.38 52.36 -23.62
N SER A 63 8.78 53.24 -22.81
CA SER A 63 8.15 52.87 -21.54
C SER A 63 7.05 51.82 -21.74
N ARG A 64 6.17 52.02 -22.74
CA ARG A 64 5.09 51.08 -23.05
C ARG A 64 5.63 49.72 -23.53
N ALA A 65 6.65 49.73 -24.39
CA ALA A 65 7.24 48.50 -24.91
C ALA A 65 7.95 47.70 -23.80
N LEU A 66 8.66 48.38 -22.89
CA LEU A 66 9.30 47.74 -21.74
C LEU A 66 8.29 47.20 -20.72
N GLU A 67 7.21 47.93 -20.45
CA GLU A 67 6.13 47.44 -19.59
C GLU A 67 5.47 46.19 -20.17
N PHE A 68 5.25 46.15 -21.49
CA PHE A 68 4.71 44.98 -22.16
C PHE A 68 5.68 43.79 -22.10
N LEU A 69 6.99 44.05 -22.27
CA LEU A 69 8.04 43.04 -22.13
C LEU A 69 8.08 42.46 -20.71
N GLU A 70 8.04 43.31 -19.69
CA GLU A 70 8.01 42.89 -18.29
C GLU A 70 6.80 41.99 -18.01
N LYS A 71 5.59 42.40 -18.43
CA LYS A 71 4.37 41.60 -18.30
C LYS A 71 4.50 40.24 -19.00
N SER A 72 5.07 40.22 -20.21
CA SER A 72 5.29 38.98 -20.97
C SER A 72 6.28 38.05 -20.25
N ILE A 73 7.40 38.58 -19.77
CA ILE A 73 8.41 37.80 -19.01
C ILE A 73 7.80 37.25 -17.72
N CYS A 74 7.13 38.08 -16.92
CA CYS A 74 6.49 37.67 -15.67
C CYS A 74 5.41 36.61 -15.89
N SER A 75 4.60 36.76 -16.94
CA SER A 75 3.57 35.78 -17.30
C SER A 75 4.19 34.44 -17.70
N ARG A 76 5.25 34.46 -18.52
CA ARG A 76 5.95 33.25 -18.96
C ARG A 76 6.65 32.54 -17.81
N ALA A 77 7.43 33.27 -17.01
CA ALA A 77 8.10 32.71 -15.84
C ALA A 77 7.11 32.08 -14.85
N SER A 78 5.95 32.73 -14.64
CA SER A 78 4.90 32.19 -13.78
C SER A 78 4.25 30.93 -14.36
N ALA A 79 4.02 30.90 -15.66
CA ALA A 79 3.47 29.72 -16.35
C ALA A 79 4.45 28.53 -16.31
N GLU A 80 5.73 28.78 -16.57
CA GLU A 80 6.80 27.77 -16.51
C GLU A 80 6.95 27.22 -15.08
N ALA A 81 6.94 28.08 -14.06
CA ALA A 81 6.98 27.66 -12.67
C ALA A 81 5.75 26.81 -12.30
N ALA A 82 4.55 27.23 -12.70
CA ALA A 82 3.33 26.47 -12.47
C ALA A 82 3.36 25.10 -13.17
N GLN A 83 3.84 25.04 -14.40
CA GLN A 83 4.00 23.79 -15.14
C GLN A 83 5.01 22.85 -14.47
N GLY A 84 6.17 23.38 -14.05
CA GLY A 84 7.18 22.61 -13.34
C GLY A 84 6.64 21.99 -12.04
N LEU A 85 5.93 22.80 -11.24
CA LEU A 85 5.28 22.32 -10.01
C LEU A 85 4.20 21.28 -10.28
N GLN A 86 3.40 21.44 -11.34
CA GLN A 86 2.40 20.45 -11.74
C GLN A 86 3.06 19.12 -12.15
N GLN A 87 4.13 19.17 -12.93
CA GLN A 87 4.84 17.98 -13.38
C GLN A 87 5.51 17.24 -12.20
N GLU A 88 6.16 17.97 -11.29
CA GLU A 88 6.71 17.40 -10.06
C GLU A 88 5.62 16.77 -9.18
N ASN A 89 4.46 17.43 -9.05
CA ASN A 89 3.35 16.92 -8.27
C ASN A 89 2.80 15.60 -8.82
N ILE A 90 2.69 15.48 -10.16
CA ILE A 90 2.28 14.24 -10.83
C ILE A 90 3.30 13.13 -10.55
N MET A 91 4.60 13.41 -10.76
CA MET A 91 5.67 12.44 -10.53
C MET A 91 5.70 11.95 -9.08
N LEU A 92 5.56 12.86 -8.11
CA LEU A 92 5.52 12.50 -6.68
C LEU A 92 4.28 11.66 -6.34
N LYS A 93 3.12 11.96 -6.93
CA LYS A 93 1.90 11.16 -6.74
C LYS A 93 2.05 9.75 -7.29
N GLU A 94 2.66 9.59 -8.47
CA GLU A 94 2.93 8.28 -9.06
C GLU A 94 3.89 7.45 -8.21
N GLN A 95 4.99 8.06 -7.72
CA GLN A 95 5.92 7.40 -6.81
C GLN A 95 5.25 6.98 -5.49
N LEU A 96 4.43 7.87 -4.91
CA LEU A 96 3.68 7.56 -3.70
C LEU A 96 2.72 6.38 -3.92
N GLN A 97 2.02 6.35 -5.06
CA GLN A 97 1.12 5.26 -5.40
C GLN A 97 1.88 3.92 -5.55
N ALA A 98 3.05 3.92 -6.20
CA ALA A 98 3.90 2.74 -6.30
C ALA A 98 4.34 2.23 -4.92
N LEU A 99 4.78 3.13 -4.03
CA LEU A 99 5.17 2.78 -2.66
C LEU A 99 4.00 2.21 -1.85
N ILE A 100 2.78 2.73 -2.01
CA ILE A 100 1.58 2.19 -1.35
C ILE A 100 1.28 0.76 -1.83
N GLN A 101 1.42 0.51 -3.13
CA GLN A 101 1.22 -0.83 -3.70
C GLN A 101 2.26 -1.82 -3.16
N GLU A 102 3.55 -1.44 -3.17
CA GLU A 102 4.62 -2.25 -2.59
C GLU A 102 4.41 -2.52 -1.11
N ASN A 103 4.03 -1.50 -0.33
CA ASN A 103 3.73 -1.67 1.10
C ASN A 103 2.60 -2.67 1.34
N THR A 104 1.58 -2.67 0.47
CA THR A 104 0.46 -3.61 0.54
C THR A 104 0.91 -5.04 0.23
N LEU A 105 1.76 -5.22 -0.80
CA LEU A 105 2.35 -6.52 -1.13
C LEU A 105 3.24 -7.04 0.00
N LEU A 106 4.07 -6.18 0.59
CA LEU A 106 4.92 -6.52 1.72
C LEU A 106 4.10 -6.92 2.95
N LYS A 107 3.06 -6.18 3.30
CA LYS A 107 2.13 -6.54 4.39
C LYS A 107 1.53 -7.93 4.18
N ARG A 108 1.06 -8.22 2.97
CA ARG A 108 0.52 -9.54 2.61
C ARG A 108 1.58 -10.64 2.74
N ALA A 109 2.80 -10.40 2.26
CA ALA A 109 3.89 -11.36 2.35
C ALA A 109 4.26 -11.65 3.81
N VAL A 110 4.33 -10.62 4.66
CA VAL A 110 4.59 -10.77 6.09
C VAL A 110 3.48 -11.56 6.79
N SER A 111 2.21 -11.30 6.48
CA SER A 111 1.10 -12.07 7.04
C SER A 111 1.19 -13.56 6.68
N ILE A 112 1.47 -13.88 5.42
CA ILE A 112 1.66 -15.27 4.96
C ILE A 112 2.86 -15.91 5.66
N GLN A 113 3.96 -15.17 5.80
CA GLN A 113 5.16 -15.69 6.47
C GLN A 113 4.90 -15.97 7.95
N HIS A 114 4.15 -15.10 8.63
CA HIS A 114 3.77 -15.28 10.03
C HIS A 114 2.86 -16.51 10.20
N GLU A 115 1.87 -16.70 9.33
CA GLU A 115 1.01 -17.90 9.35
C GLU A 115 1.82 -19.19 9.20
N ARG A 116 2.73 -19.24 8.21
CA ARG A 116 3.62 -20.39 8.00
C ARG A 116 4.54 -20.66 9.17
N GLN A 117 5.06 -19.61 9.80
CA GLN A 117 5.92 -19.72 10.97
C GLN A 117 5.13 -20.33 12.14
N LYS A 118 3.91 -19.85 12.36
CA LYS A 118 3.02 -20.40 13.40
C LYS A 118 2.70 -21.88 13.15
N GLU A 119 2.34 -22.26 11.92
CA GLU A 119 2.11 -23.67 11.57
C GLU A 119 3.34 -24.55 11.84
N PHE A 120 4.55 -24.03 11.60
CA PHE A 120 5.78 -24.76 11.86
C PHE A 120 6.03 -24.93 13.37
N GLU A 121 5.76 -23.91 14.16
CA GLU A 121 5.83 -23.96 15.62
C GLU A 121 4.82 -24.97 16.19
N ASP A 122 3.57 -24.95 15.72
CA ASP A 122 2.52 -25.89 16.11
C ASP A 122 2.93 -27.33 15.79
N LYS A 123 3.39 -27.60 14.56
CA LYS A 123 3.90 -28.92 14.15
C LYS A 123 5.11 -29.37 14.97
N SER A 124 6.00 -28.45 15.33
CA SER A 124 7.16 -28.74 16.16
C SER A 124 6.75 -29.16 17.57
N GLN A 125 5.73 -28.51 18.15
CA GLN A 125 5.18 -28.87 19.44
C GLN A 125 4.49 -30.24 19.41
N GLU A 126 3.67 -30.50 18.39
CA GLU A 126 3.03 -31.81 18.19
C GLU A 126 4.07 -32.93 18.08
N LEU A 127 5.14 -32.69 17.30
CA LEU A 127 6.23 -33.65 17.14
C LEU A 127 6.94 -33.92 18.47
N HIS A 128 7.15 -32.89 19.31
CA HIS A 128 7.71 -33.07 20.64
C HIS A 128 6.82 -33.93 21.53
N ASN A 129 5.51 -33.64 21.54
CA ASN A 129 4.53 -34.40 22.31
C ASN A 129 4.47 -35.87 21.87
N LEU A 130 4.51 -36.12 20.56
CA LEU A 130 4.53 -37.48 20.02
C LEU A 130 5.80 -38.24 20.41
N LYS A 131 6.97 -37.59 20.36
CA LYS A 131 8.23 -38.20 20.84
C LYS A 131 8.16 -38.58 22.32
N GLN A 132 7.55 -37.75 23.16
CA GLN A 132 7.35 -38.05 24.57
C GLN A 132 6.45 -39.28 24.75
N MET A 133 5.31 -39.33 24.04
CA MET A 133 4.39 -40.46 24.10
C MET A 133 5.03 -41.77 23.61
N VAL A 134 5.81 -41.71 22.51
CA VAL A 134 6.57 -42.87 22.03
C VAL A 134 7.56 -43.36 23.09
N SER A 135 8.26 -42.44 23.77
CA SER A 135 9.20 -42.80 24.85
C SER A 135 8.48 -43.48 26.02
N GLN A 136 7.29 -42.98 26.39
CA GLN A 136 6.45 -43.59 27.43
C GLN A 136 6.01 -45.01 27.05
N TYR A 137 5.53 -45.22 25.81
CA TYR A 137 5.13 -46.55 25.36
C TYR A 137 6.31 -47.52 25.28
N GLN A 138 7.50 -47.06 24.87
CA GLN A 138 8.71 -47.88 24.90
C GLN A 138 9.08 -48.34 26.32
N GLU A 139 8.91 -47.48 27.32
CA GLU A 139 9.15 -47.83 28.72
C GLU A 139 8.10 -48.79 29.29
N GLN A 140 6.82 -48.60 28.94
CA GLN A 140 5.76 -49.53 29.30
C GLN A 140 6.00 -50.92 28.71
N LEU A 141 6.40 -50.98 27.43
CA LEU A 141 6.73 -52.24 26.76
C LEU A 141 7.87 -52.96 27.47
N ARG A 142 8.97 -52.25 27.76
CA ARG A 142 10.12 -52.79 28.50
C ARG A 142 9.70 -53.36 29.87
N THR A 143 8.82 -52.66 30.57
CA THR A 143 8.30 -53.10 31.88
C THR A 143 7.48 -54.38 31.76
N LEU A 144 6.60 -54.45 30.75
CA LEU A 144 5.81 -55.65 30.47
C LEU A 144 6.67 -56.84 30.07
N GLU A 145 7.71 -56.62 29.25
CA GLU A 145 8.67 -57.66 28.87
C GLU A 145 9.39 -58.24 30.10
N ILE A 146 9.87 -57.38 31.00
CA ILE A 146 10.53 -57.80 32.26
C ILE A 146 9.55 -58.58 33.14
N ASN A 147 8.32 -58.09 33.31
CA ASN A 147 7.30 -58.78 34.11
C ASN A 147 6.95 -60.16 33.54
N ASN A 148 6.79 -60.26 32.22
CA ASN A 148 6.48 -61.52 31.55
C ASN A 148 7.63 -62.53 31.70
N TYR A 149 8.88 -62.07 31.59
CA TYR A 149 10.06 -62.91 31.84
C TYR A 149 10.08 -63.42 33.28
N SER A 150 9.89 -62.54 34.26
CA SER A 150 9.84 -62.90 35.69
C SER A 150 8.76 -63.95 35.97
N LEU A 151 7.54 -63.74 35.47
CA LEU A 151 6.45 -64.70 35.60
C LEU A 151 6.77 -66.05 34.96
N THR A 152 7.38 -66.05 33.77
CA THR A 152 7.80 -67.28 33.09
C THR A 152 8.82 -68.06 33.91
N VAL A 153 9.79 -67.37 34.52
CA VAL A 153 10.79 -67.99 35.40
C VAL A 153 10.14 -68.57 36.66
N HIS A 154 9.29 -67.80 37.34
CA HIS A 154 8.56 -68.26 38.52
C HIS A 154 7.68 -69.49 38.21
N LEU A 155 7.00 -69.49 37.06
CA LEU A 155 6.16 -70.61 36.64
C LEU A 155 6.98 -71.87 36.39
N LYS A 156 8.13 -71.76 35.70
CA LYS A 156 9.05 -72.89 35.50
C LYS A 156 9.55 -73.44 36.83
N GLN A 157 9.92 -72.57 37.77
CA GLN A 157 10.38 -72.98 39.10
C GLN A 157 9.28 -73.71 39.89
N ALA A 158 8.05 -73.19 39.88
CA ALA A 158 6.89 -73.81 40.54
C ALA A 158 6.54 -75.20 39.95
N GLN A 159 6.66 -75.37 38.63
CA GLN A 159 6.46 -76.66 37.96
C GLN A 159 7.54 -77.68 38.33
N GLN A 160 8.79 -77.26 38.43
CA GLN A 160 9.89 -78.13 38.84
C GLN A 160 9.78 -78.53 40.32
N SER A 161 9.37 -77.61 41.19
CA SER A 161 9.14 -77.89 42.62
C SER A 161 7.90 -78.74 42.89
N ASN A 162 6.94 -78.79 41.96
CA ASN A 162 5.77 -79.69 42.01
C ASN A 162 6.04 -81.09 41.44
N SER A 163 7.31 -81.50 41.33
CA SER A 163 7.65 -82.92 41.20
C SER A 163 7.26 -83.63 42.51
N ILE A 164 6.00 -84.04 42.63
CA ILE A 164 5.56 -85.06 43.58
C ILE A 164 6.51 -86.25 43.36
N PRO A 165 7.33 -86.66 44.34
CA PRO A 165 7.97 -87.95 44.28
C PRO A 165 6.84 -88.97 44.37
N GLY A 166 6.43 -89.49 43.22
CA GLY A 166 5.62 -90.69 43.11
C GLY A 166 6.42 -91.84 43.70
N ARG A 167 6.33 -92.00 45.03
CA ARG A 167 6.70 -93.22 45.73
C ARG A 167 5.45 -93.75 46.39
N PHE A 168 4.56 -94.30 45.57
CA PHE A 168 3.65 -95.32 46.05
C PHE A 168 4.53 -96.50 46.50
N HIS A 169 4.53 -96.80 47.80
CA HIS A 169 4.94 -98.11 48.28
C HIS A 169 3.74 -99.05 48.18
N PRO A 170 3.88 -100.25 47.61
CA PRO A 170 2.94 -101.33 47.83
C PRO A 170 3.34 -102.11 49.10
N ASP A 171 2.43 -102.15 50.09
CA ASP A 171 2.01 -103.34 50.86
C ASP A 171 1.00 -102.92 51.94
#